data_AF-A0A379A8T7-F1
#
_entry.id   AF-A0A379A8T7-F1
#
_cell.length_a   1.000
_cell.length_b   1.000
_cell.length_c   1.000
_cell.angle_alpha   90.00
_cell.angle_beta   90.00
_cell.angle_gamma   90.00
#
_symmetry.space_group_name_H-M   'P 1'
#
loop_
_entity.id
_entity.type
_entity.pdbx_description
1 polymer ?
#
loop_
_entity_poly.entity_id
_entity_poly.type
_entity_poly.pdbx_seq_one_letter_code
_entity_poly.pdbx_strand_id
1 'polypeptide(L)'
;MKGYGWPLFAAALWIVLWPAHSALCPVWTPTRATEEIRRLQQQLQHWDDAYYRQGQSPVADADYDSLQQRLNHWQHCFNPPQPAYVPQLPGEGEHLHPVAHTA
;
A
#
# COMPACT_ATOMS: atom_id res chain seq x y z
N MET A 1 -6.19 19.81 52.06
CA MET A 1 -5.41 18.55 52.03
C MET A 1 -6.33 17.41 51.62
N LYS A 2 -6.22 16.96 50.36
CA LYS A 2 -6.68 15.65 49.86
C LYS A 2 -6.03 15.49 48.50
N GLY A 3 -4.93 14.74 48.47
CA GLY A 3 -4.21 14.39 47.26
C GLY A 3 -5.00 13.35 46.48
N TYR A 4 -5.19 13.60 45.19
CA TYR A 4 -5.60 12.59 44.23
C TYR A 4 -4.53 12.58 43.14
N GLY A 5 -3.40 11.97 43.48
CA GLY A 5 -2.51 11.40 42.49
C GLY A 5 -3.16 10.15 41.91
N TRP A 6 -2.94 9.94 40.61
CA TRP A 6 -3.20 8.70 39.87
C TRP A 6 -4.67 8.51 39.42
N PRO A 7 -4.93 8.45 38.10
CA PRO A 7 -4.33 7.41 37.28
C PRO A 7 -3.82 7.86 35.92
N LEU A 8 -2.60 8.41 35.87
CA LEU A 8 -1.83 8.49 34.62
C LEU A 8 -1.26 7.13 34.16
N PHE A 9 -1.62 6.03 34.83
CA PHE A 9 -1.10 4.69 34.50
C PHE A 9 -2.06 3.82 33.72
N ALA A 10 -3.32 4.23 33.53
CA ALA A 10 -4.27 3.45 32.73
C ALA A 10 -4.11 3.68 31.22
N ALA A 11 -3.52 4.79 30.79
CA ALA A 11 -3.38 5.14 29.37
C ALA A 11 -2.12 4.58 28.69
N ALA A 12 -1.11 4.16 29.46
CA ALA A 12 0.19 3.74 28.90
C ALA A 12 0.23 2.27 28.42
N LEU A 13 -0.78 1.46 28.75
CA LEU A 13 -0.77 0.01 28.51
C LEU A 13 -1.74 -0.46 27.40
N TRP A 14 -2.04 0.40 26.43
CA TRP A 14 -2.83 0.00 25.23
C TRP A 14 -2.09 0.21 23.90
N ILE A 15 -0.89 0.80 23.91
CA ILE A 15 -0.12 1.09 22.68
C ILE A 15 0.94 0.00 22.39
N VAL A 16 1.20 -0.93 23.31
CA VAL A 16 2.34 -1.86 23.20
C VAL A 16 2.06 -3.11 22.35
N LEU A 17 0.84 -3.26 21.80
CA LEU A 17 0.44 -4.45 21.03
C LEU A 17 0.00 -4.09 19.61
N TRP A 18 0.74 -3.23 18.93
CA TRP A 18 0.65 -3.19 17.47
C TRP A 18 1.48 -4.36 16.93
N PRO A 19 0.88 -5.42 16.37
CA PRO A 19 1.68 -6.42 15.68
C PRO A 19 2.35 -5.68 14.51
N ALA A 20 3.68 -5.70 14.48
CA ALA A 20 4.39 -5.43 13.25
C ALA A 20 3.84 -6.44 12.23
N HIS A 21 3.10 -5.96 11.24
CA HIS A 21 2.43 -6.79 10.25
C HIS A 21 3.48 -7.29 9.24
N SER A 22 4.41 -8.13 9.70
CA SER A 22 5.20 -8.97 8.81
C SER A 22 4.25 -10.04 8.29
N ALA A 23 3.58 -9.74 7.18
CA ALA A 23 2.79 -10.75 6.49
C ALA A 23 3.70 -11.94 6.19
N LEU A 24 3.32 -13.13 6.63
CA LEU A 24 4.06 -14.34 6.25
C LEU A 24 3.83 -14.62 4.76
N CYS A 25 4.80 -15.25 4.09
CA CYS A 25 4.60 -15.70 2.72
C CYS A 25 3.52 -16.78 2.71
N PRO A 26 2.49 -16.66 1.86
CA PRO A 26 1.44 -17.68 1.79
C PRO A 26 2.00 -19.00 1.25
N VAL A 27 1.47 -20.12 1.72
CA VAL A 27 1.90 -21.46 1.29
C VAL A 27 1.13 -21.85 0.02
N TRP A 28 1.58 -21.35 -1.13
CA TRP A 28 0.94 -21.56 -2.42
C TRP A 28 1.80 -22.37 -3.39
N THR A 29 1.16 -23.02 -4.36
CA THR A 29 1.87 -23.56 -5.52
C THR A 29 2.38 -22.41 -6.39
N PRO A 30 3.48 -22.59 -7.15
CA PRO A 30 3.99 -21.55 -8.04
C PRO A 30 2.94 -21.04 -9.03
N THR A 31 2.15 -21.95 -9.62
CA THR A 31 1.07 -21.60 -10.55
C THR A 31 0.02 -20.71 -9.91
N ARG A 32 -0.38 -20.99 -8.67
CA ARG A 32 -1.34 -20.15 -7.95
C ARG A 32 -0.75 -18.78 -7.67
N ALA A 33 0.50 -18.72 -7.20
CA ALA A 33 1.16 -17.45 -6.92
C ALA A 33 1.21 -16.55 -8.16
N THR A 34 1.59 -17.10 -9.32
CA THR A 34 1.59 -16.36 -10.59
C THR A 34 0.22 -15.81 -10.95
N GLU A 35 -0.84 -16.61 -10.80
CA GLU A 35 -2.21 -16.18 -11.13
C GLU A 35 -2.72 -15.08 -10.21
N GLU A 36 -2.50 -15.20 -8.90
CA GLU A 36 -2.93 -14.20 -7.91
C GLU A 36 -2.18 -12.87 -8.07
N ILE A 37 -0.86 -12.93 -8.30
CA ILE A 37 -0.02 -11.76 -8.59
C ILE A 37 -0.52 -11.07 -9.87
N ARG A 38 -0.75 -11.85 -10.94
CA ARG A 38 -1.24 -11.32 -12.22
C ARG A 38 -2.59 -10.64 -12.08
N ARG A 39 -3.54 -11.25 -11.36
CA ARG A 39 -4.87 -10.66 -11.12
C ARG A 39 -4.78 -9.35 -10.36
N LEU A 40 -4.04 -9.34 -9.25
CA LEU A 40 -3.91 -8.14 -8.42
C LEU A 40 -3.22 -7.00 -9.16
N GLN A 41 -2.16 -7.33 -9.93
CA GLN A 41 -1.48 -6.36 -10.77
C GLN A 41 -2.42 -5.75 -11.81
N GLN A 42 -3.23 -6.57 -12.51
CA GLN A 42 -4.20 -6.05 -13.49
C GLN A 42 -5.25 -5.13 -12.85
N GLN A 43 -5.69 -5.44 -11.63
CA GLN A 43 -6.65 -4.59 -10.91
C GLN A 43 -6.05 -3.22 -10.59
N LEU A 44 -4.80 -3.19 -10.09
CA LEU A 44 -4.10 -1.94 -9.80
C LEU A 44 -3.88 -1.12 -11.07
N GLN A 45 -3.45 -1.75 -12.16
CA GLN A 45 -3.26 -1.09 -13.46
C GLN A 45 -4.55 -0.45 -13.99
N HIS A 46 -5.69 -1.13 -13.82
CA HIS A 46 -6.99 -0.57 -14.20
C HIS A 46 -7.34 0.69 -13.40
N TRP A 47 -7.05 0.70 -12.09
CA TRP A 47 -7.25 1.88 -11.26
C TRP A 47 -6.23 2.98 -11.52
N ASP A 48 -4.98 2.65 -11.84
CA ASP A 48 -3.97 3.61 -12.26
C ASP A 48 -4.43 4.36 -13.52
N ASP A 49 -4.92 3.64 -14.53
CA ASP A 49 -5.48 4.25 -15.74
C ASP A 49 -6.70 5.13 -15.43
N ALA A 50 -7.60 4.69 -14.54
CA ALA A 50 -8.75 5.50 -14.12
C ALA A 50 -8.33 6.79 -13.43
N TYR A 51 -7.34 6.72 -12.53
CA TYR A 51 -6.83 7.86 -11.81
C TYR A 51 -6.08 8.83 -12.73
N TYR A 52 -5.05 8.35 -13.42
CA TYR A 52 -4.16 9.22 -14.18
C TYR A 52 -4.74 9.71 -15.51
N ARG A 53 -5.57 8.91 -16.20
CA ARG A 53 -6.14 9.31 -17.50
C ARG A 53 -7.53 9.92 -17.40
N GLN A 54 -8.32 9.49 -16.40
CA GLN A 54 -9.74 9.85 -16.33
C GLN A 54 -10.06 10.75 -15.12
N GLY A 55 -9.12 10.94 -14.20
CA GLY A 55 -9.33 11.73 -12.97
C GLY A 55 -10.34 11.09 -12.02
N GLN A 56 -10.51 9.77 -12.08
CA GLN A 56 -11.46 9.02 -11.26
C GLN A 56 -10.71 8.21 -10.19
N SER A 57 -11.24 8.19 -8.97
CA SER A 57 -10.75 7.31 -7.90
C SER A 57 -11.84 6.30 -7.51
N PRO A 58 -11.85 5.10 -8.12
CA PRO A 58 -12.91 4.11 -7.89
C PRO A 58 -12.88 3.44 -6.52
N VAL A 59 -11.76 3.56 -5.80
CA VAL A 59 -11.52 2.99 -4.47
C VAL A 59 -10.84 4.03 -3.57
N ALA A 60 -10.90 3.84 -2.26
CA ALA A 60 -10.20 4.72 -1.33
C ALA A 60 -8.68 4.51 -1.42
N ASP A 61 -7.90 5.58 -1.20
CA ASP A 61 -6.43 5.54 -1.23
C ASP A 61 -5.86 4.45 -0.30
N ALA A 62 -6.44 4.30 0.90
CA ALA A 62 -6.02 3.27 1.84
C ALA A 62 -6.22 1.82 1.32
N ASP A 63 -7.27 1.58 0.54
CA ASP A 63 -7.52 0.26 -0.06
C ASP A 63 -6.52 0.00 -1.19
N TYR A 64 -6.26 1.00 -2.02
CA TYR A 64 -5.23 0.94 -3.06
C TYR A 64 -3.85 0.65 -2.45
N ASP A 65 -3.44 1.43 -1.45
CA ASP A 65 -2.15 1.29 -0.77
C ASP A 65 -1.99 -0.10 -0.14
N SER A 66 -3.03 -0.59 0.54
CA SER A 66 -3.02 -1.92 1.15
C SER A 66 -2.84 -3.04 0.12
N LEU A 67 -3.50 -2.90 -1.04
CA LEU A 67 -3.42 -3.88 -2.12
C LEU A 67 -2.08 -3.78 -2.88
N GLN A 68 -1.52 -2.59 -3.05
CA GLN A 68 -0.18 -2.40 -3.59
C GLN A 68 0.88 -3.03 -2.68
N GLN A 69 0.79 -2.81 -1.36
CA GLN A 69 1.66 -3.44 -0.37
C GLN A 69 1.57 -4.97 -0.42
N ARG A 70 0.35 -5.51 -0.55
CA ARG A 70 0.13 -6.96 -0.71
C ARG A 70 0.78 -7.50 -1.99
N LEU A 71 0.67 -6.80 -3.11
CA LEU A 71 1.32 -7.18 -4.36
C LEU A 71 2.84 -7.23 -4.20
N ASN A 72 3.43 -6.18 -3.61
CA ASN A 72 4.86 -6.11 -3.33
C ASN A 72 5.33 -7.26 -2.42
N HIS A 73 4.54 -7.56 -1.39
CA HIS A 73 4.82 -8.69 -0.50
C HIS A 73 4.82 -10.03 -1.23
N TRP A 74 3.81 -10.29 -2.08
CA TRP A 74 3.76 -11.53 -2.86
C TRP A 74 4.87 -11.62 -3.90
N GLN A 75 5.22 -10.51 -4.56
CA GLN A 75 6.36 -10.46 -5.47
C GLN A 75 7.65 -10.80 -4.72
N HIS A 76 7.87 -10.26 -3.52
CA HIS A 76 9.04 -10.62 -2.71
C HIS A 76 9.07 -12.11 -2.33
N CYS A 77 7.92 -12.68 -1.97
CA CYS A 77 7.80 -14.09 -1.58
C CYS A 77 8.05 -15.08 -2.73
N PHE A 78 7.58 -14.78 -3.95
CA PHE A 78 7.55 -15.74 -5.06
C PHE A 78 8.45 -15.34 -6.24
N ASN A 79 8.89 -14.09 -6.32
CA ASN A 79 9.77 -13.56 -7.37
C ASN A 79 10.75 -12.50 -6.82
N PRO A 80 11.68 -12.88 -5.92
CA PRO A 80 12.51 -11.94 -5.17
C PRO A 80 13.36 -10.94 -5.99
N PRO A 81 13.84 -11.22 -7.22
CA PRO A 81 14.55 -10.19 -8.00
C PRO A 81 13.62 -9.13 -8.60
N GLN A 82 12.29 -9.26 -8.46
CA GLN A 82 11.35 -8.32 -9.04
C GLN A 82 11.33 -6.99 -8.26
N PRO A 83 11.45 -5.83 -8.93
CA PRO A 83 11.26 -4.54 -8.28
C PRO A 83 9.82 -4.40 -7.77
N ALA A 84 9.64 -3.55 -6.76
CA ALA A 84 8.31 -3.19 -6.27
C ALA A 84 7.44 -2.63 -7.41
N TYR A 85 6.14 -2.88 -7.32
CA TYR A 85 5.14 -2.35 -8.25
C TYR A 85 5.15 -0.82 -8.25
N VAL A 86 5.33 -0.25 -9.43
CA VAL A 86 5.23 1.19 -9.70
C VAL A 86 3.98 1.41 -10.55
N PRO A 87 3.13 2.41 -10.20
CA PRO A 87 1.94 2.72 -10.97
C PRO A 87 2.25 3.05 -12.44
N GLN A 88 1.36 2.67 -13.35
CA GLN A 88 1.53 2.99 -14.76
C GLN A 88 1.11 4.43 -15.07
N LEU A 89 2.10 5.30 -15.21
CA LEU A 89 1.89 6.70 -15.58
C LEU A 89 1.65 6.84 -17.09
N PRO A 90 0.68 7.66 -17.52
CA PRO A 90 0.49 7.98 -18.93
C PRO A 90 1.54 8.99 -19.43
N GLY A 91 2.35 8.61 -20.43
CA GLY A 91 3.12 9.53 -21.28
C GLY A 91 4.19 10.40 -20.61
N GLU A 92 4.96 11.16 -21.40
CA GLU A 92 6.05 12.03 -20.93
C GLU A 92 5.52 13.11 -19.97
N GLY A 93 5.74 12.91 -18.67
CA GLY A 93 5.30 13.77 -17.58
C GLY A 93 5.95 15.15 -17.51
N GLU A 94 6.52 15.65 -18.61
CA GLU A 94 7.00 17.01 -18.75
C GLU A 94 5.89 17.91 -19.27
N HIS A 95 5.01 18.29 -18.34
CA HIS A 95 4.09 19.40 -18.55
C HIS A 95 4.57 20.60 -17.73
N LEU A 96 4.78 21.73 -18.39
CA LEU A 96 5.04 22.99 -17.70
C LEU A 96 3.83 23.33 -16.83
N HIS A 97 4.01 23.29 -15.52
CA HIS A 97 2.98 23.70 -14.58
C HIS A 97 2.91 25.24 -14.55
N PRO A 98 1.72 25.83 -14.52
CA PRO A 98 1.55 27.30 -14.53
C PRO A 98 2.09 27.98 -13.27
N VAL A 99 2.38 27.21 -12.23
CA VAL A 99 2.94 27.67 -10.96
C VAL A 99 4.11 26.75 -10.59
N ALA A 100 5.17 27.33 -10.03
CA ALA A 100 6.33 26.58 -9.55
C ALA A 100 5.93 25.65 -8.40
N HIS A 101 6.37 24.39 -8.46
CA HIS A 101 6.29 23.46 -7.34
C HIS A 101 7.22 23.93 -6.22
N THR A 102 6.69 24.08 -5.01
CA THR A 102 7.48 24.41 -3.82
C THR A 102 7.88 23.13 -3.09
N ALA A 103 9.17 22.97 -2.81
CA ALA A 103 9.74 21.85 -2.09
C ALA A 103 9.67 22.03 -0.57
#